data_AF-A0A7W7ZIX2-F1
#
_entry.id   AF-A0A7W7ZIX2-F1
#
_cell.length_a   1.000
_cell.length_b   1.000
_cell.length_c   1.000
_cell.angle_alpha   90.00
_cell.angle_beta   90.00
_cell.angle_gamma   90.00
#
_symmetry.space_group_name_H-M   'P 1'
#
loop_
_entity.id
_entity.type
_entity.pdbx_description
1 polymer ?
#
loop_
_entity_poly.entity_id
_entity_poly.type
_entity_poly.pdbx_seq_one_letter_code
_entity_poly.pdbx_strand_id
1 'polypeptide(L)'
;MEYPLSITSLIETQRDGKDLRSRVTHVMAETDLGPFTDFGTPTFFFGKLVDVTEEQILYFRYAPGVEVLFRGGRYRFESISPTGTFKLVRTN
;
A
#
# COMPACT_ATOMS: atom_id res chain seq x y z
N MET A 1 3.65 -13.88 8.17
CA MET A 1 4.53 -14.11 6.99
C MET A 1 4.77 -12.77 6.33
N GLU A 2 5.92 -12.57 5.70
CA GLU A 2 6.26 -11.30 5.05
C GLU A 2 5.92 -11.33 3.56
N TYR A 3 5.36 -10.22 3.06
CA TYR A 3 4.98 -10.07 1.67
C TYR A 3 5.41 -8.71 1.12
N PRO A 4 5.88 -8.65 -0.14
CA PRO A 4 6.23 -7.40 -0.77
C PRO A 4 4.99 -6.62 -1.18
N LEU A 5 5.00 -5.32 -0.89
CA LEU A 5 4.05 -4.32 -1.37
C LEU A 5 4.78 -3.34 -2.29
N SER A 6 4.11 -2.90 -3.35
CA SER A 6 4.62 -1.83 -4.22
C SER A 6 3.74 -0.60 -4.10
N ILE A 7 4.30 0.53 -3.71
CA ILE A 7 3.55 1.74 -3.35
C ILE A 7 3.90 2.86 -4.31
N THR A 8 2.88 3.59 -4.77
CA THR A 8 3.04 4.83 -5.53
C THR A 8 2.12 5.91 -4.95
N SER A 9 2.44 7.18 -5.17
CA SER A 9 1.54 8.31 -4.89
C SER A 9 1.25 9.09 -6.16
N LEU A 10 0.21 9.92 -6.12
CA LEU A 10 0.02 10.97 -7.12
C LEU A 10 1.10 12.04 -6.93
N ILE A 11 1.68 12.53 -8.02
CA ILE A 11 2.51 13.74 -8.06
C ILE A 11 1.68 14.89 -8.60
N GLU A 12 1.05 14.69 -9.75
CA GLU A 12 0.30 15.70 -10.47
C GLU A 12 -0.75 15.02 -11.35
N THR A 13 -1.94 15.62 -11.48
CA THR A 13 -2.88 15.28 -12.55
C THR A 13 -2.66 16.27 -13.70
N GLN A 14 -2.19 15.76 -14.83
CA GLN A 14 -1.88 16.56 -16.01
C GLN A 14 -3.13 17.12 -16.67
N ARG A 15 -2.96 18.13 -17.54
CA ARG A 15 -4.07 18.80 -18.25
C ARG A 15 -4.90 17.86 -19.13
N ASP A 16 -4.34 16.74 -19.58
CA ASP A 16 -5.04 15.71 -20.35
C ASP A 16 -5.79 14.69 -19.47
N GLY A 17 -5.80 14.92 -18.14
CA GLY A 17 -6.43 14.05 -17.15
C GLY A 17 -5.59 12.86 -16.72
N LYS A 18 -4.34 12.73 -17.17
CA LYS A 18 -3.46 11.64 -16.75
C LYS A 18 -2.76 11.95 -15.44
N ASP A 19 -2.76 10.97 -14.55
CA ASP A 19 -2.02 11.04 -13.30
C ASP A 19 -0.54 10.70 -13.52
N LEU A 20 0.33 11.68 -13.27
CA LEU A 20 1.75 11.45 -13.07
C LEU A 20 1.96 10.91 -11.67
N ARG A 21 2.54 9.72 -11.56
CA ARG A 21 2.75 9.03 -10.29
C ARG A 21 4.21 9.00 -9.89
N SER A 22 4.46 8.85 -8.59
CA SER A 22 5.81 8.74 -8.04
C SER A 22 6.52 7.46 -8.50
N ARG A 23 7.83 7.41 -8.28
CA ARG A 23 8.59 6.17 -8.42
C ARG A 23 8.02 5.11 -7.48
N VAL A 24 8.06 3.86 -7.91
CA VAL A 24 7.59 2.74 -7.09
C VAL A 24 8.51 2.56 -5.89
N THR A 25 7.90 2.59 -4.70
CA THR A 25 8.56 2.25 -3.44
C THR A 25 8.18 0.83 -3.07
N HIS A 26 9.17 -0.04 -2.89
CA HIS A 26 8.96 -1.41 -2.42
C HIS A 26 9.16 -1.50 -0.92
N VAL A 27 8.21 -2.09 -0.21
CA VAL A 27 8.27 -2.33 1.23
C VAL A 27 7.81 -3.76 1.55
N MET A 28 8.31 -4.31 2.65
CA MET A 28 7.82 -5.58 3.17
C MET A 28 6.70 -5.33 4.18
N ALA A 29 5.73 -6.23 4.22
CA ALA A 29 4.68 -6.22 5.23
C ALA A 29 4.52 -7.61 5.86
N GLU A 30 4.59 -7.65 7.18
CA GLU A 30 4.12 -8.79 7.95
C GLU A 30 2.59 -8.79 7.94
N THR A 31 2.01 -9.87 7.43
CA THR A 31 0.57 -10.06 7.46
C THR A 31 0.22 -11.55 7.63
N ASP A 32 -0.96 -11.78 8.20
CA ASP A 32 -1.64 -13.06 8.17
C ASP A 32 -2.79 -12.95 7.16
N LEU A 33 -2.61 -13.58 6.01
CA LEU A 33 -3.59 -13.61 4.93
C LEU A 33 -4.58 -14.76 5.07
N GLY A 34 -4.44 -15.60 6.10
CA GLY A 34 -5.27 -16.77 6.33
C GLY A 34 -5.43 -17.63 5.07
N PRO A 35 -6.66 -17.83 4.55
CA PRO A 35 -6.91 -18.66 3.37
C PRO A 35 -6.29 -18.11 2.08
N PHE A 36 -5.88 -16.84 2.06
CA PHE A 36 -5.25 -16.22 0.89
C PHE A 36 -3.72 -16.30 0.91
N THR A 37 -3.14 -17.09 1.81
CA THR A 37 -1.68 -17.23 1.97
C THR A 37 -1.00 -17.63 0.67
N ASP A 38 -1.50 -18.65 -0.02
CA ASP A 38 -0.85 -19.16 -1.25
C ASP A 38 -1.46 -18.56 -2.53
N PHE A 39 -2.78 -18.36 -2.54
CA PHE A 39 -3.51 -17.91 -3.72
C PHE A 39 -4.65 -16.95 -3.35
N GLY A 40 -4.94 -16.03 -4.27
CA GLY A 40 -6.06 -15.08 -4.15
C GLY A 40 -5.65 -13.68 -3.70
N THR A 41 -6.60 -12.76 -3.87
CA THR A 41 -6.42 -11.32 -3.69
C THR A 41 -7.51 -10.84 -2.74
N PRO A 42 -7.24 -10.75 -1.43
CA PRO A 42 -8.28 -10.46 -0.44
C PRO A 42 -8.87 -9.08 -0.67
N THR A 43 -10.15 -8.89 -0.35
CA THR A 43 -10.79 -7.57 -0.46
C THR A 43 -10.22 -6.56 0.53
N PHE A 44 -9.74 -7.04 1.68
CA PHE A 44 -8.97 -6.23 2.63
C PHE A 44 -8.05 -7.15 3.45
N PHE A 45 -7.01 -6.59 4.04
CA PHE A 45 -6.17 -7.30 5.01
C PHE A 45 -5.46 -6.33 5.94
N PHE A 46 -5.02 -6.85 7.09
CA PHE A 46 -4.25 -6.13 8.08
C PHE A 46 -2.80 -6.57 8.03
N GLY A 47 -1.90 -5.68 8.43
CA GLY A 47 -0.50 -6.03 8.54
C GLY A 47 0.31 -4.96 9.25
N LYS A 48 1.62 -5.16 9.26
CA LYS A 48 2.60 -4.21 9.75
C LYS A 48 3.72 -4.07 8.74
N LEU A 49 4.05 -2.83 8.37
CA LEU A 49 5.19 -2.55 7.52
C LEU A 49 6.50 -2.89 8.26
N VAL A 50 7.43 -3.52 7.56
CA VAL A 50 8.74 -3.97 8.07
C VAL A 50 9.84 -3.10 7.45
N ASP A 51 10.84 -2.77 8.25
CA ASP A 51 12.02 -1.98 7.83
C ASP A 51 11.68 -0.65 7.15
N VAL A 52 10.58 -0.02 7.57
CA VAL A 52 10.19 1.31 7.11
C VAL A 52 10.52 2.39 8.14
N THR A 53 10.94 3.56 7.66
CA THR A 53 11.18 4.72 8.52
C THR A 53 9.88 5.43 8.89
N GLU A 54 9.91 6.22 9.97
CA GLU A 54 8.76 7.06 10.35
C GLU A 54 8.38 8.04 9.23
N GLU A 55 9.37 8.59 8.52
CA GLU A 55 9.14 9.47 7.36
C GLU A 55 8.39 8.76 6.23
N GLN A 56 8.72 7.50 5.95
CA GLN A 56 8.00 6.69 4.97
C GLN A 56 6.56 6.42 5.41
N ILE A 57 6.35 6.11 6.70
CA ILE A 57 5.00 5.91 7.26
C ILE A 57 4.17 7.19 7.13
N LEU A 58 4.74 8.35 7.48
CA LEU A 58 4.09 9.65 7.34
C LEU A 58 3.77 9.95 5.87
N TYR A 59 4.71 9.69 4.97
CA TYR A 59 4.49 9.83 3.53
C TYR A 59 3.32 8.95 3.05
N PHE A 60 3.29 7.66 3.39
CA PHE A 60 2.20 6.77 2.99
C PHE A 60 0.84 7.17 3.56
N ARG A 61 0.83 7.83 4.73
CA ARG A 61 -0.38 8.30 5.38
C ARG A 61 -0.97 9.56 4.75
N TYR A 62 -0.11 10.47 4.29
CA TYR A 62 -0.52 11.83 3.92
C TYR A 62 -0.30 12.18 2.44
N ALA A 63 0.53 11.42 1.71
CA ALA A 63 0.73 11.68 0.29
C ALA A 63 -0.59 11.51 -0.48
N PRO A 64 -0.85 12.37 -1.46
CA PRO A 64 -2.09 12.30 -2.22
C PRO A 64 -2.13 11.03 -3.07
N GLY A 65 -3.31 10.43 -3.15
CA GLY A 65 -3.59 9.32 -4.06
C GLY A 65 -2.69 8.10 -3.88
N VAL A 66 -2.24 7.79 -2.66
CA VAL A 66 -1.41 6.60 -2.39
C VAL A 66 -2.14 5.33 -2.84
N GLU A 67 -1.47 4.56 -3.70
CA GLU A 67 -1.93 3.26 -4.20
C GLU A 67 -0.90 2.20 -3.84
N VAL A 68 -1.39 1.06 -3.35
CA VAL A 68 -0.60 -0.11 -3.00
C VAL A 68 -0.96 -1.27 -3.92
N LEU A 69 0.04 -1.83 -4.59
CA LEU A 69 -0.09 -3.02 -5.41
C LEU A 69 0.34 -4.24 -4.60
N PHE A 70 -0.53 -5.25 -4.58
CA PHE A 70 -0.28 -6.53 -3.95
C PHE A 70 -0.95 -7.66 -4.75
N ARG A 71 -0.16 -8.62 -5.24
CA ARG A 71 -0.63 -9.79 -6.01
C ARG A 71 -1.62 -9.44 -7.14
N GLY A 72 -1.29 -8.40 -7.92
CA GLY A 72 -2.13 -7.92 -9.02
C GLY A 72 -3.38 -7.14 -8.60
N GLY A 73 -3.66 -7.03 -7.29
CA GLY A 73 -4.69 -6.15 -6.75
C GLY A 73 -4.16 -4.76 -6.46
N ARG A 74 -5.02 -3.76 -6.65
CA ARG A 74 -4.83 -2.37 -6.20
C ARG A 74 -5.52 -2.16 -4.88
N TYR A 75 -4.87 -1.44 -3.98
CA TYR A 75 -5.34 -1.18 -2.63
C TYR A 75 -5.05 0.25 -2.22
N ARG A 76 -5.78 0.70 -1.20
CA ARG A 76 -5.48 1.93 -0.46
C ARG A 76 -5.39 1.63 1.03
N PHE A 77 -4.59 2.43 1.73
CA PHE A 77 -4.62 2.43 3.20
C PHE A 77 -5.97 3.01 3.65
N GLU A 78 -6.81 2.18 4.26
CA GLU A 78 -7.95 2.67 5.04
C GLU A 78 -7.47 3.25 6.37
N SER A 79 -6.44 2.62 6.95
CA SER A 79 -5.73 3.13 8.12
C SER A 79 -4.27 2.73 8.09
N ILE A 80 -3.41 3.59 8.66
CA ILE A 80 -2.01 3.31 8.97
C ILE A 80 -1.65 4.04 10.26
N SER A 81 -1.14 3.30 11.24
CA SER A 81 -0.69 3.83 12.52
C SER A 81 0.72 4.40 12.41
N PRO A 82 1.16 5.23 13.37
CA PRO A 82 2.54 5.70 13.44
C PRO A 82 3.58 4.56 13.55
N THR A 83 3.18 3.37 14.01
CA THR A 83 4.04 2.19 14.11
C THR A 83 4.04 1.32 12.86
N GLY A 84 3.41 1.77 11.77
CA GLY A 84 3.35 1.05 10.50
C GLY A 84 2.31 -0.08 10.47
N THR A 85 1.47 -0.23 11.50
CA THR A 85 0.33 -1.16 11.49
C THR A 85 -0.78 -0.59 10.62
N PHE A 86 -1.36 -1.38 9.73
CA PHE A 86 -2.28 -0.87 8.72
C PHE A 86 -3.46 -1.79 8.45
N LYS A 87 -4.46 -1.22 7.76
CA LYS A 87 -5.50 -1.93 7.03
C LYS A 87 -5.51 -1.47 5.57
N LEU A 88 -5.35 -2.41 4.65
CA LEU A 88 -5.50 -2.18 3.22
C LEU A 88 -6.87 -2.64 2.75
N VAL A 89 -7.50 -1.84 1.88
CA VAL A 89 -8.78 -2.17 1.24
C VAL A 89 -8.61 -2.08 -0.27
N ARG A 90 -9.07 -3.11 -0.97
CA ARG A 90 -8.95 -3.23 -2.42
C ARG A 90 -9.76 -2.13 -3.10
N THR A 91 -9.18 -1.54 -4.14
CA THR A 91 -9.84 -0.60 -5.04
C THR A 91 -10.22 -1.34 -6.33
N ASN A 92 -11.42 -1.03 -6.84
CA ASN A 92 -11.94 -1.58 -8.10
C ASN A 92 -11.29 -0.89 -9.30
#